data_AF-A0A383E9P7-F1
#
_entry.id   AF-A0A383E9P7-F1
#
_cell.length_a   1.000
_cell.length_b   1.000
_cell.length_c   1.000
_cell.angle_alpha   90.00
_cell.angle_beta   90.00
_cell.angle_gamma   90.00
#
_symmetry.space_group_name_H-M   'P 1'
#
loop_
_entity.id
_entity.type
_entity.pdbx_description
1 polymer ?
#
loop_
_entity_poly.entity_id
_entity_poly.type
_entity_poly.pdbx_seq_one_letter_code
_entity_poly.pdbx_strand_id
1 'polypeptide(L)' 'MQNSDIIHDQINYYRARAGEYDEWFYRQGRFDHGEELNKRWFDQVTDVLRALDVFAPTGDVLEFACGTGLWTERLVQ' A
#
# COMPACT_ATOMS: atom_id res chain seq x y z
N MET A 1 -13.05 -4.86 -25.16
CA MET A 1 -12.80 -5.39 -23.81
C MET A 1 -14.07 -5.21 -23.01
N GLN A 2 -14.61 -6.28 -22.43
CA GLN A 2 -15.70 -6.13 -21.46
C GLN A 2 -15.11 -5.61 -20.15
N ASN A 3 -15.89 -4.88 -19.35
CA ASN A 3 -15.44 -4.39 -18.05
C ASN A 3 -15.02 -5.54 -17.10
N SER A 4 -15.51 -6.77 -17.31
CA SER A 4 -15.05 -7.94 -16.57
C SER A 4 -13.58 -8.26 -16.82
N ASP A 5 -13.10 -8.08 -18.04
CA ASP A 5 -11.76 -8.52 -18.46
C ASP A 5 -10.70 -7.65 -17.80
N ILE A 6 -10.90 -6.33 -17.80
CA ILE A 6 -9.97 -5.38 -17.19
C ILE A 6 -9.86 -5.57 -15.67
N ILE A 7 -10.95 -5.94 -15.00
CA ILE A 7 -10.93 -6.21 -13.55
C ILE A 7 -10.13 -7.48 -13.25
N HIS A 8 -10.30 -8.54 -14.05
CA HIS A 8 -9.50 -9.76 -13.89
C HIS A 8 -8.01 -9.50 -14.12
N ASP A 9 -7.68 -8.72 -15.15
CA ASP A 9 -6.29 -8.36 -15.45
C ASP A 9 -5.65 -7.56 -14.31
N GLN A 10 -6.36 -6.60 -13.72
CA GLN A 10 -5.88 -5.85 -12.56
C GLN A 10 -5.65 -6.76 -11.33
N ILE A 11 -6.57 -7.69 -11.06
CA ILE A 11 -6.40 -8.65 -9.96
C ILE A 11 -5.16 -9.53 -10.21
N ASN A 12 -4.99 -10.04 -11.42
CA ASN A 12 -3.84 -10.87 -11.78
C ASN A 12 -2.52 -10.11 -11.69
N TYR A 13 -2.52 -8.83 -12.06
CA TYR A 13 -1.38 -7.95 -11.88
C TYR A 13 -0.97 -7.85 -10.40
N TYR A 14 -1.89 -7.56 -9.48
CA TYR A 14 -1.55 -7.48 -8.06
C TYR A 14 -1.13 -8.84 -7.47
N ARG A 15 -1.74 -9.95 -7.91
CA ARG A 15 -1.29 -11.30 -7.52
C ARG A 15 0.17 -11.55 -7.92
N ALA A 16 0.53 -11.21 -9.16
CA ALA A 16 1.89 -11.42 -9.65
C ALA A 16 2.92 -10.54 -8.93
N ARG A 17 2.53 -9.33 -8.50
CA ARG A 17 3.41 -8.37 -7.82
C ARG A 17 3.44 -8.50 -6.31
N ALA A 18 2.58 -9.30 -5.70
CA ALA A 18 2.46 -9.40 -4.24
C ALA A 18 3.82 -9.67 -3.56
N GLY A 19 4.65 -10.55 -4.13
CA GLY A 19 5.97 -10.89 -3.56
C GLY A 19 7.02 -9.78 -3.60
N GLU A 20 6.80 -8.71 -4.35
CA GLU A 20 7.73 -7.57 -4.48
C GLU A 20 7.09 -6.24 -4.06
N TYR A 21 5.84 -6.25 -3.61
CA TYR A 21 5.08 -5.03 -3.38
C TYR A 21 5.64 -4.23 -2.20
N ASP A 22 6.13 -4.93 -1.17
CA ASP A 22 6.75 -4.31 0.00
C ASP A 22 8.07 -3.61 -0.39
N GLU A 23 8.88 -4.22 -1.27
CA GLU A 23 10.09 -3.56 -1.78
C GLU A 23 9.76 -2.25 -2.51
N TRP A 24 8.65 -2.22 -3.25
CA TRP A 24 8.17 -1.00 -3.90
C TRP A 24 7.76 0.07 -2.88
N PHE A 25 7.01 -0.32 -1.84
CA PHE A 25 6.56 0.60 -0.80
C PHE A 25 7.73 1.14 0.04
N TYR A 26 8.65 0.27 0.43
CA TYR A 26 9.84 0.61 1.23
C TYR A 26 11.01 1.16 0.41
N ARG A 27 10.83 1.37 -0.90
CA ARG A 27 11.86 1.92 -1.81
C ARG A 27 13.17 1.13 -1.77
N GLN A 28 13.06 -0.19 -1.83
CA GLN A 28 14.18 -1.12 -1.77
C GLN A 28 14.53 -1.67 -3.16
N GLY A 29 15.76 -2.14 -3.31
CA GLY A 29 16.23 -2.81 -4.53
C GLY A 29 16.00 -1.96 -5.78
N ARG A 30 15.28 -2.51 -6.74
CA ARG A 30 14.97 -1.82 -8.01
C ARG A 30 14.02 -0.62 -7.87
N PHE A 31 13.41 -0.44 -6.71
CA PHE A 31 12.47 0.63 -6.41
C PHE A 31 13.09 1.78 -5.61
N ASP A 32 14.37 1.68 -5.28
CA ASP A 32 15.14 2.83 -4.84
C ASP A 32 15.28 3.80 -6.04
N HIS A 33 14.73 5.00 -5.88
CA HIS A 33 14.75 6.05 -6.91
C HIS A 33 15.64 7.23 -6.50
N GLY A 34 16.50 7.05 -5.50
CA GLY A 34 17.40 8.07 -4.99
C GLY A 34 16.76 8.93 -3.90
N GLU A 35 17.63 9.63 -3.17
CA GLU A 35 17.29 10.32 -1.92
C GLU A 35 16.08 11.27 -2.05
N GLU A 36 16.09 12.16 -3.05
CA GLU A 36 15.03 13.14 -3.21
C GLU A 36 13.67 12.49 -3.47
N LEU A 37 13.61 11.52 -4.40
CA LEU A 37 12.37 10.85 -4.77
C LEU A 37 11.84 9.99 -3.62
N ASN A 38 12.72 9.25 -2.94
CA ASN A 38 12.34 8.42 -1.81
C ASN A 38 11.89 9.26 -0.62
N LYS A 39 12.57 10.39 -0.34
CA LYS A 39 12.15 11.31 0.73
C LYS A 39 10.74 11.81 0.48
N ARG A 40 10.44 12.30 -0.73
CA ARG A 40 9.07 12.78 -1.05
C ARG A 40 8.03 11.69 -0.90
N TRP A 41 8.36 10.45 -1.27
CA TRP A 41 7.47 9.31 -1.06
C TRP A 41 7.19 9.06 0.43
N PHE A 42 8.22 9.00 1.27
CA PHE A 42 8.05 8.75 2.70
C PHE A 42 7.40 9.91 3.45
N ASP A 43 7.62 11.15 3.00
CA ASP A 43 6.89 12.32 3.50
C ASP A 43 5.38 12.14 3.26
N GLN A 44 4.97 11.70 2.06
CA GLN A 44 3.57 11.41 1.73
C GLN A 44 3.00 10.24 2.54
N VAL A 45 3.76 9.16 2.71
CA VAL A 45 3.36 8.02 3.57
C VAL A 45 3.14 8.49 5.00
N THR A 46 4.02 9.35 5.52
CA THR A 46 3.93 9.92 6.87
C THR A 46 2.66 10.75 7.05
N ASP A 47 2.26 11.52 6.04
CA ASP A 47 1.01 12.29 6.09
C ASP A 47 -0.23 11.38 6.16
N VAL A 48 -0.24 10.27 5.42
CA VAL A 48 -1.32 9.28 5.49
C VAL A 48 -1.35 8.57 6.85
N LEU A 49 -0.19 8.19 7.38
CA LEU A 49 -0.08 7.59 8.72
C LEU A 49 -0.63 8.54 9.79
N ARG A 50 -0.27 9.83 9.72
CA ARG A 50 -0.80 10.85 10.64
C ARG A 50 -2.32 10.98 10.52
N ALA A 51 -2.85 10.96 9.30
CA ALA A 51 -4.29 11.02 9.09
C ALA A 51 -5.02 9.79 9.67
N LEU A 52 -4.41 8.60 9.54
CA LEU A 52 -4.95 7.36 10.13
C LEU A 52 -4.91 7.42 11.67
N ASP A 53 -3.80 7.88 12.25
CA ASP A 53 -3.66 8.03 13.70
C ASP A 53 -4.70 9.03 14.26
N VAL A 54 -4.98 10.12 13.53
CA VAL A 54 -6.03 11.10 13.88
C VAL A 54 -7.44 10.50 13.72
N PHE A 55 -7.67 9.68 12.70
CA PHE A 55 -8.94 9.00 12.50
C PHE A 55 -9.25 8.00 13.62
N ALA A 56 -8.21 7.41 14.21
CA ALA A 56 -8.28 6.53 15.38
C ALA A 56 -9.38 5.45 15.26
N PRO A 57 -9.30 4.56 14.26
CA PRO A 57 -10.29 3.50 14.09
C PRO A 57 -10.26 2.55 15.29
N THR A 58 -11.42 2.29 15.89
CA THR A 58 -11.57 1.41 17.06
C THR A 58 -12.79 0.51 16.94
N GLY A 59 -12.80 -0.63 17.63
CA GLY A 59 -13.87 -1.61 17.58
C GLY A 59 -13.69 -2.57 16.40
N ASP A 60 -14.80 -2.93 15.75
CA ASP A 60 -14.76 -3.83 14.59
C ASP A 60 -14.38 -3.05 13.32
N VAL A 61 -13.15 -3.25 12.84
CA VAL A 61 -12.60 -2.54 11.67
C VAL A 61 -12.61 -3.47 10.45
N LEU A 62 -13.15 -2.97 9.33
CA LEU A 62 -13.11 -3.63 8.02
C LEU A 62 -12.16 -2.88 7.08
N GLU A 63 -11.13 -3.57 6.61
CA GLU A 63 -10.19 -3.05 5.61
C GLU A 63 -10.47 -3.69 4.24
N PHE A 64 -10.64 -2.86 3.20
CA PHE A 64 -10.77 -3.32 1.82
C PHE A 64 -9.42 -3.23 1.09
N ALA A 65 -9.09 -4.26 0.29
CA ALA A 65 -7.87 -4.32 -0.51
C ALA A 65 -6.57 -4.16 0.30
N CYS A 66 -6.46 -4.86 1.44
CA CYS A 66 -5.34 -4.79 2.37
C CYS A 66 -3.97 -5.23 1.81
N GLY A 67 -3.95 -5.91 0.66
CA GLY A 67 -2.71 -6.28 -0.02
C GLY A 67 -1.77 -7.09 0.87
N THR A 68 -0.54 -6.62 1.04
CA THR A 68 0.50 -7.25 1.88
C THR A 68 0.39 -6.89 3.37
N GLY A 69 -0.57 -6.04 3.76
CA GLY A 69 -0.86 -5.74 5.16
C GLY A 69 -0.14 -4.51 5.74
N LEU A 70 0.45 -3.66 4.89
CA LEU A 70 1.16 -2.44 5.32
C LEU A 70 0.32 -1.51 6.21
N TRP A 71 -0.97 -1.35 5.88
CA TRP A 71 -1.90 -0.57 6.70
C TRP A 71 -2.57 -1.43 7.77
N THR A 72 -2.82 -2.71 7.49
CA THR A 72 -3.35 -3.67 8.48
C THR A 72 -2.52 -3.68 9.76
N GLU A 73 -1.19 -3.63 9.66
CA GLU A 73 -0.29 -3.55 10.82
C GLU A 73 -0.57 -2.33 11.72
N ARG A 74 -1.04 -1.22 11.14
CA ARG A 74 -1.41 -0.01 11.87
C ARG A 74 -2.81 -0.10 12.49
N LEU A 75 -3.69 -0.91 11.91
CA LEU A 75 -5.09 -1.07 12.35
C LEU A 75 -5.26 -2.06 13.50
N VAL A 76 -4.33 -3.01 13.67
CA VAL A 76 -4.41 -4.07 14.70
C VAL A 76 -3.70 -3.73 16.01
N GLN A 77 -3.32 -2.46 16.20
CA GLN A 77 -2.59 -1.99 17.39
C GLN A 77 -3.49 -1.89 18.63
#